data_AF-A0A2D9IXY3-F1
#
_entry.id   AF-A0A2D9IXY3-F1
#
_cell.length_a   1.000
_cell.length_b   1.000
_cell.length_c   1.000
_cell.angle_alpha   90.00
_cell.angle_beta   90.00
_cell.angle_gamma   90.00
#
_symmetry.space_group_name_H-M   'P 1'
#
loop_
_entity.id
_entity.type
_entity.pdbx_description
1 polymer ?
#
loop_
_entity_poly.entity_id
_entity_poly.type
_entity_poly.pdbx_seq_one_letter_code
_entity_poly.pdbx_strand_id
1 'polypeptide(L)'
;MRWISFILTACVSVFVSCDLIDPEFDNPLDVQNNKPPALLISPEDYASSLGQSVEMSLYALEVEGVAGMRAQVNYDDTMVEVTQVVPGTFFDSNQSPLFVYDDDKNGKIDVYSVFLGSNKQVSGTGNIAIITFRVISNGETVIQISNESQLLDSNGNSVPIQSFGEGVIRAQ
;
A
#
# COMPACT_ATOMS: atom_id res chain seq x y z
N MET A 1 -53.18 -38.37 -16.28
CA MET A 1 -51.86 -38.04 -16.84
C MET A 1 -51.61 -36.55 -17.11
N ARG A 2 -52.46 -35.61 -16.63
CA ARG A 2 -52.29 -34.15 -16.89
C ARG A 2 -51.82 -33.33 -15.68
N TRP A 3 -51.58 -33.97 -14.52
CA TRP A 3 -51.16 -33.29 -13.29
C TRP A 3 -49.66 -33.45 -12.99
N ILE A 4 -49.04 -34.54 -13.47
CA ILE A 4 -47.59 -34.79 -13.34
C ILE A 4 -46.77 -33.81 -14.19
N SER A 5 -47.33 -33.31 -15.30
CA SER A 5 -46.65 -32.34 -16.17
C SER A 5 -46.49 -30.95 -15.53
N PHE A 6 -47.41 -30.54 -14.65
CA PHE A 6 -47.34 -29.24 -13.97
C PHE A 6 -46.34 -29.24 -12.79
N ILE A 7 -46.13 -30.38 -12.15
CA ILE A 7 -45.14 -30.52 -11.07
C ILE A 7 -43.72 -30.50 -11.63
N LEU A 8 -43.50 -31.06 -12.82
CA LEU A 8 -42.18 -31.01 -13.46
C LEU A 8 -41.77 -29.59 -13.90
N THR A 9 -42.72 -28.76 -14.35
CA THR A 9 -42.40 -27.40 -14.81
C THR A 9 -42.13 -26.43 -13.65
N ALA A 10 -42.71 -26.68 -12.47
CA ALA A 10 -42.43 -25.89 -11.26
C ALA A 10 -41.10 -26.24 -10.59
N CYS A 11 -40.55 -27.42 -10.86
CA CYS A 11 -39.28 -27.87 -10.27
C CYS A 11 -38.05 -27.34 -11.02
N VAL A 12 -38.21 -26.90 -12.28
CA VAL A 12 -37.11 -26.38 -13.13
C VAL A 12 -36.82 -24.90 -12.85
N SER A 13 -37.78 -24.14 -12.32
CA SER A 13 -37.59 -22.73 -11.97
C SER A 13 -36.87 -22.48 -10.64
N VAL A 14 -36.53 -23.53 -9.88
CA VAL A 14 -35.87 -23.40 -8.56
C VAL A 14 -34.34 -23.53 -8.65
N PHE A 15 -33.77 -23.86 -9.82
CA PHE A 15 -32.32 -24.02 -9.98
C PHE A 15 -31.62 -22.83 -10.66
N VAL A 16 -32.31 -21.71 -10.88
CA VAL A 16 -31.64 -20.44 -11.20
C VAL A 16 -31.31 -19.74 -9.88
N SER A 17 -30.52 -20.41 -9.04
CA SER A 17 -29.78 -19.70 -8.01
C SER A 17 -28.77 -18.83 -8.75
N CYS A 18 -28.81 -17.53 -8.46
CA CYS A 18 -27.80 -16.60 -8.91
C CYS A 18 -26.50 -17.02 -8.22
N ASP A 19 -25.53 -17.57 -8.95
CA ASP A 19 -24.16 -17.65 -8.47
C ASP A 19 -23.69 -16.20 -8.27
N LEU A 20 -23.80 -15.73 -7.02
CA LEU A 20 -23.18 -14.49 -6.63
C LEU A 20 -21.68 -14.78 -6.61
N ILE A 21 -20.92 -14.12 -7.48
CA ILE A 21 -19.47 -14.11 -7.37
C ILE A 21 -19.17 -13.49 -6.00
N ASP A 22 -18.54 -14.25 -5.11
CA ASP A 22 -18.03 -13.68 -3.87
C ASP A 22 -16.91 -12.70 -4.25
N PRO A 23 -16.85 -11.50 -3.64
CA PRO A 23 -15.76 -10.58 -3.88
C PRO A 23 -14.43 -11.23 -3.43
N GLU A 24 -13.45 -11.24 -4.31
CA GLU A 24 -12.08 -11.65 -4.01
C GLU A 24 -11.31 -10.42 -3.49
N PHE A 25 -10.62 -10.57 -2.36
CA PHE A 25 -9.81 -9.54 -1.72
C PHE A 25 -8.34 -9.91 -1.83
N ASP A 26 -7.78 -9.79 -3.03
CA ASP A 26 -6.42 -10.23 -3.39
C ASP A 26 -5.43 -9.06 -3.53
N ASN A 27 -5.86 -7.82 -3.28
CA ASN A 27 -5.03 -6.64 -3.38
C ASN A 27 -4.53 -6.19 -1.99
N PRO A 28 -3.25 -5.79 -1.84
CA PRO A 28 -2.75 -5.16 -0.61
C PRO A 28 -3.62 -4.04 -0.07
N LEU A 29 -4.28 -3.27 -0.94
CA LEU A 29 -5.09 -2.12 -0.54
C LEU A 29 -6.51 -2.49 -0.10
N ASP A 30 -6.89 -3.77 -0.13
CA ASP A 30 -8.19 -4.21 0.36
C ASP A 30 -8.26 -4.05 1.88
N VAL A 31 -9.28 -3.30 2.32
CA VAL A 31 -9.49 -2.96 3.74
C VAL A 31 -9.69 -4.21 4.59
N GLN A 32 -10.26 -5.27 4.02
CA GLN A 32 -10.54 -6.55 4.68
C GLN A 32 -9.26 -7.29 5.07
N ASN A 33 -8.14 -7.04 4.38
CA ASN A 33 -6.84 -7.64 4.65
C ASN A 33 -6.03 -6.84 5.68
N ASN A 34 -6.51 -5.66 6.08
CA ASN A 34 -5.75 -4.67 6.84
C ASN A 34 -6.52 -4.13 8.04
N LYS A 35 -5.85 -3.32 8.86
CA LYS A 35 -6.50 -2.54 9.93
C LYS A 35 -6.24 -1.06 9.67
N PRO A 36 -7.14 -0.35 8.96
CA PRO A 36 -6.98 1.08 8.75
C PRO A 36 -7.18 1.88 10.05
N PRO A 37 -6.56 3.06 10.20
CA PRO A 37 -5.63 3.66 9.24
C PRO A 37 -4.31 2.90 9.14
N ALA A 38 -3.78 2.70 7.95
CA ALA A 38 -2.58 1.89 7.74
C ALA A 38 -1.59 2.53 6.76
N LEU A 39 -0.34 2.08 6.83
CA LEU A 39 0.66 2.32 5.80
C LEU A 39 1.00 0.98 5.13
N LEU A 40 1.01 0.94 3.80
CA LEU A 40 1.14 -0.31 3.03
C LEU A 40 2.18 -0.19 1.92
N ILE A 41 2.71 -1.34 1.49
CA ILE A 41 3.56 -1.46 0.31
C ILE A 41 2.77 -2.17 -0.79
N SER A 42 2.94 -1.72 -2.03
CA SER A 42 2.38 -2.40 -3.20
C SER A 42 3.41 -2.44 -4.34
N PRO A 43 3.56 -3.59 -5.04
CA PRO A 43 2.90 -4.86 -4.75
C PRO A 43 3.50 -5.59 -3.53
N GLU A 44 2.76 -6.56 -2.97
CA GLU A 44 3.22 -7.38 -1.82
C GLU A 44 4.24 -8.46 -2.22
N ASP A 45 4.21 -8.91 -3.47
CA ASP A 45 5.17 -9.86 -4.02
C ASP A 45 5.59 -9.42 -5.43
N TYR A 46 6.89 -9.35 -5.66
CA TYR A 46 7.48 -8.97 -6.93
C TYR A 46 8.61 -9.93 -7.32
N ALA A 47 8.46 -10.61 -8.46
CA ALA A 47 9.51 -11.42 -9.05
C ALA A 47 10.46 -10.55 -9.90
N SER A 48 11.77 -10.68 -9.67
CA SER A 48 12.80 -9.90 -10.35
C SER A 48 14.08 -10.72 -10.58
N SER A 49 15.11 -10.10 -11.14
CA SER A 49 16.42 -10.73 -11.40
C SER A 49 17.55 -9.77 -11.05
N LEU A 50 18.74 -10.33 -10.85
CA LEU A 50 19.95 -9.56 -10.53
C LEU A 50 20.18 -8.40 -11.51
N GLY A 51 20.40 -7.21 -10.96
CA GLY A 51 20.63 -5.96 -11.71
C GLY A 51 19.36 -5.28 -12.23
N GLN A 52 18.19 -5.90 -12.13
CA GLN A 52 16.92 -5.25 -12.50
C GLN A 52 16.44 -4.28 -11.41
N SER A 53 15.61 -3.32 -11.82
CA SER A 53 14.95 -2.39 -10.92
C SER A 53 13.52 -2.84 -10.63
N VAL A 54 13.08 -2.66 -9.38
CA VAL A 54 11.75 -2.95 -8.87
C VAL A 54 11.18 -1.66 -8.29
N GLU A 55 9.99 -1.27 -8.73
CA GLU A 55 9.28 -0.14 -8.16
C GLU A 55 8.27 -0.64 -7.13
N MET A 56 8.38 -0.13 -5.91
CA MET A 56 7.44 -0.40 -4.83
C MET A 56 6.83 0.91 -4.35
N SER A 57 5.52 0.91 -4.25
CA SER A 57 4.72 2.06 -3.86
C SER A 57 4.38 2.01 -2.37
N LEU A 58 4.61 3.12 -1.68
CA LEU A 58 4.15 3.36 -0.32
C LEU A 58 2.76 4.00 -0.35
N TYR A 59 1.80 3.43 0.37
CA TYR A 59 0.41 3.89 0.42
C TYR A 59 -0.04 4.26 1.84
N ALA A 60 -0.91 5.25 1.94
CA ALA A 60 -1.81 5.43 3.07
C ALA A 60 -3.13 4.71 2.77
N LEU A 61 -3.71 4.04 3.77
CA LEU A 61 -5.03 3.39 3.68
C LEU A 61 -5.97 3.98 4.74
N GLU A 62 -7.08 4.55 4.29
CA GLU A 62 -8.15 5.19 5.08
C GLU A 62 -7.63 6.05 6.26
N VAL A 63 -6.65 6.92 5.99
CA VAL A 63 -6.15 7.87 6.99
C VAL A 63 -7.06 9.10 7.05
N GLU A 64 -7.09 9.79 8.20
CA GLU A 64 -7.89 11.00 8.37
C GLU A 64 -7.03 12.18 8.82
N GLY A 65 -7.15 13.30 8.10
CA GLY A 65 -6.65 14.60 8.55
C GLY A 65 -5.13 14.72 8.62
N VAL A 66 -4.40 14.04 7.73
CA VAL A 66 -2.94 14.05 7.70
C VAL A 66 -2.42 15.33 7.05
N ALA A 67 -1.67 16.14 7.79
CA ALA A 67 -0.99 17.34 7.31
C ALA A 67 0.51 17.14 7.07
N GLY A 68 1.10 16.13 7.71
CA GLY A 68 2.49 15.74 7.51
C GLY A 68 2.76 14.30 7.94
N MET A 69 3.87 13.75 7.47
CA MET A 69 4.24 12.36 7.74
C MET A 69 5.75 12.12 7.70
N ARG A 70 6.16 11.07 8.42
CA ARG A 70 7.40 10.33 8.21
C ARG A 70 7.04 8.86 8.07
N ALA A 71 7.32 8.24 6.92
CA ALA A 71 7.30 6.79 6.78
C ALA A 71 8.72 6.25 6.77
N GLN A 72 9.01 5.30 7.66
CA GLN A 72 10.28 4.62 7.71
C GLN A 72 10.14 3.25 7.05
N VAL A 73 11.02 2.97 6.08
CA VAL A 73 11.04 1.72 5.33
C VAL A 73 12.39 1.05 5.54
N ASN A 74 12.38 -0.19 6.02
CA ASN A 74 13.55 -1.02 6.21
C ASN A 74 13.70 -2.00 5.04
N TYR A 75 14.94 -2.26 4.64
CA TYR A 75 15.30 -3.21 3.58
C TYR A 75 16.66 -3.88 3.89
N ASP A 76 16.96 -4.99 3.24
CA ASP A 76 18.28 -5.63 3.32
C ASP A 76 19.21 -5.03 2.26
N ASP A 77 20.19 -4.25 2.72
CA ASP A 77 21.18 -3.55 1.88
C ASP A 77 22.22 -4.48 1.25
N THR A 78 22.23 -5.77 1.62
CA THR A 78 23.00 -6.80 0.93
C THR A 78 22.22 -7.42 -0.24
N MET A 79 20.91 -7.19 -0.31
CA MET A 79 20.01 -7.77 -1.32
C MET A 79 19.55 -6.76 -2.36
N VAL A 80 19.24 -5.53 -1.92
CA VAL A 80 18.79 -4.44 -2.79
C VAL A 80 19.45 -3.12 -2.39
N GLU A 81 19.53 -2.19 -3.33
CA GLU A 81 19.87 -0.79 -3.06
C GLU A 81 18.79 0.14 -3.58
N VAL A 82 18.62 1.28 -2.92
CA VAL A 82 17.67 2.32 -3.34
C VAL A 82 18.33 3.19 -4.41
N THR A 83 17.71 3.27 -5.57
CA THR A 83 18.19 4.09 -6.69
C THR A 83 17.42 5.39 -6.84
N GLN A 84 16.15 5.41 -6.44
CA GLN A 84 15.29 6.57 -6.59
C GLN A 84 14.11 6.52 -5.61
N VAL A 85 13.71 7.70 -5.12
CA VAL A 85 12.45 7.89 -4.40
C VAL A 85 11.76 9.12 -5.00
N VAL A 86 10.52 8.96 -5.44
CA VAL A 86 9.70 10.05 -6.00
C VAL A 86 8.40 10.22 -5.23
N PRO A 87 7.87 11.46 -5.15
CA PRO A 87 6.57 11.69 -4.54
C PRO A 87 5.46 11.00 -5.34
N GLY A 88 4.51 10.44 -4.59
CA GLY A 88 3.19 10.05 -5.08
C GLY A 88 2.23 11.23 -5.08
N THR A 89 0.96 10.96 -5.35
CA THR A 89 -0.08 11.98 -5.51
C THR A 89 -0.89 12.24 -4.24
N PHE A 90 -0.70 11.47 -3.16
CA PHE A 90 -1.54 11.55 -1.96
C PHE A 90 -1.47 12.93 -1.28
N PHE A 91 -0.33 13.61 -1.38
CA PHE A 91 -0.14 14.97 -0.84
C PHE A 91 -0.28 16.07 -1.91
N ASP A 92 -0.79 15.76 -3.10
CA ASP A 92 -0.98 16.77 -4.15
C ASP A 92 -1.96 17.84 -3.68
N SER A 93 -1.56 19.10 -3.87
CA SER A 93 -2.43 20.24 -3.63
C SER A 93 -2.05 21.40 -4.55
N ASN A 94 -2.86 22.46 -4.54
CA ASN A 94 -2.56 23.70 -5.30
C ASN A 94 -1.23 24.38 -4.90
N GLN A 95 -0.63 23.99 -3.77
CA GLN A 95 0.74 24.34 -3.41
C GLN A 95 1.48 23.03 -3.18
N SER A 96 2.57 22.83 -3.89
CA SER A 96 3.36 21.61 -3.75
C SER A 96 3.74 21.38 -2.28
N PRO A 97 3.54 20.17 -1.74
CA PRO A 97 4.06 19.83 -0.43
C PRO A 97 5.60 19.86 -0.45
N LEU A 98 6.21 19.97 0.72
CA LEU A 98 7.61 19.59 0.87
C LEU A 98 7.67 18.07 0.87
N PHE A 99 8.42 17.49 -0.07
CA PHE A 99 8.73 16.06 -0.13
C PHE A 99 10.25 15.89 -0.07
N VAL A 100 10.73 15.13 0.91
CA VAL A 100 12.15 14.84 1.12
C VAL A 100 12.27 13.40 1.56
N TYR A 101 13.34 12.72 1.17
CA TYR A 101 13.70 11.43 1.73
C TYR A 101 15.15 11.46 2.21
N ASP A 102 15.44 10.63 3.20
CA ASP A 102 16.78 10.34 3.69
C ASP A 102 17.00 8.83 3.57
N ASP A 103 18.04 8.43 2.87
CA ASP A 103 18.44 7.03 2.70
C ASP A 103 19.81 6.88 3.34
N ASP A 104 19.87 6.12 4.44
CA ASP A 104 21.11 5.96 5.21
C ASP A 104 22.13 5.03 4.54
N LYS A 105 21.76 4.42 3.40
CA LYS A 105 22.56 3.45 2.65
C LYS A 105 22.95 2.24 3.49
N ASN A 106 22.19 1.95 4.54
CA ASN A 106 22.41 0.87 5.50
C ASN A 106 21.08 0.21 5.89
N GLY A 107 20.19 0.05 4.90
CA GLY A 107 18.94 -0.70 5.05
C GLY A 107 17.76 0.10 5.59
N LYS A 108 17.83 1.45 5.64
CA LYS A 108 16.71 2.28 6.09
C LYS A 108 16.53 3.53 5.24
N ILE A 109 15.27 3.82 4.91
CA ILE A 109 14.84 5.05 4.26
C ILE A 109 13.78 5.72 5.14
N ASP A 110 13.92 7.01 5.39
CA ASP A 110 12.87 7.85 5.94
C ASP A 110 12.30 8.74 4.83
N VAL A 111 11.01 8.61 4.54
CA VAL A 111 10.27 9.44 3.58
C VAL A 111 9.43 10.46 4.33
N TYR A 112 9.58 11.73 3.99
CA TYR A 112 8.88 12.85 4.60
C TYR A 112 8.01 13.57 3.59
N SER A 113 6.78 13.88 3.98
CA SER A 113 5.91 14.78 3.23
C SER A 113 5.17 15.71 4.20
N VAL A 114 5.14 17.02 3.92
CA VAL A 114 4.44 18.01 4.77
C VAL A 114 3.89 19.17 3.95
N PHE A 115 2.69 19.63 4.29
CA PHE A 115 2.18 20.88 3.73
C PHE A 115 2.85 22.10 4.35
N LEU A 116 3.37 22.99 3.52
CA LEU A 116 3.95 24.26 3.96
C LEU A 116 2.84 25.30 4.16
N GLY A 117 2.39 25.51 5.39
CA GLY A 117 1.37 26.50 5.75
C GLY A 117 0.19 25.89 6.52
N SER A 118 -0.63 26.75 7.14
CA SER A 118 -1.75 26.31 7.98
C SER A 118 -2.97 25.83 7.16
N ASN A 119 -3.65 24.79 7.65
CA ASN A 119 -4.96 24.28 7.22
C ASN A 119 -4.99 23.39 5.97
N LYS A 120 -3.89 22.72 5.62
CA LYS A 120 -3.91 21.69 4.58
C LYS A 120 -3.71 20.32 5.18
N GLN A 121 -4.63 19.43 4.85
CA GLN A 121 -4.60 18.04 5.25
C GLN A 121 -5.25 17.18 4.17
N VAL A 122 -4.90 15.91 4.14
CA VAL A 122 -5.44 14.90 3.24
C VAL A 122 -6.02 13.74 4.06
N SER A 123 -7.04 13.10 3.50
CA SER A 123 -7.70 11.93 4.07
C SER A 123 -7.98 10.92 2.96
N GLY A 124 -8.24 9.68 3.35
CA GLY A 124 -8.56 8.56 2.46
C GLY A 124 -7.35 7.67 2.19
N THR A 125 -7.36 7.05 1.01
CA THR A 125 -6.36 6.08 0.56
C THR A 125 -5.61 6.65 -0.63
N GLY A 126 -4.29 6.53 -0.66
CA GLY A 126 -3.52 7.00 -1.81
C GLY A 126 -2.01 6.78 -1.73
N ASN A 127 -1.36 6.94 -2.87
CA ASN A 127 0.06 6.72 -3.07
C ASN A 127 0.87 7.89 -2.50
N ILE A 128 1.71 7.62 -1.51
CA ILE A 128 2.58 8.60 -0.86
C ILE A 128 3.88 8.79 -1.65
N ALA A 129 4.49 7.68 -2.05
CA ALA A 129 5.80 7.67 -2.71
C ALA A 129 5.97 6.40 -3.53
N ILE A 130 6.85 6.47 -4.52
CA ILE A 130 7.35 5.31 -5.26
C ILE A 130 8.86 5.21 -4.98
N ILE A 131 9.27 4.05 -4.50
CA ILE A 131 10.67 3.71 -4.17
C ILE A 131 11.15 2.71 -5.21
N THR A 132 12.23 3.05 -5.90
CA THR A 132 12.88 2.17 -6.86
C THR A 132 14.07 1.49 -6.21
N PHE A 133 14.00 0.16 -6.13
CA PHE A 133 15.08 -0.70 -5.65
C PHE A 133 15.80 -1.33 -6.84
N ARG A 134 17.13 -1.41 -6.82
CA ARG A 134 17.90 -2.26 -7.73
C ARG A 134 18.32 -3.53 -6.99
N VAL A 135 18.06 -4.68 -7.60
CA VAL A 135 18.46 -5.98 -7.07
C VAL A 135 19.97 -6.18 -7.23
N ILE A 136 20.67 -6.49 -6.14
CA ILE A 136 22.13 -6.68 -6.12
C ILE A 136 22.56 -8.08 -5.65
N SER A 137 21.64 -8.90 -5.16
CA SER A 137 21.87 -10.32 -4.85
C SER A 137 20.63 -11.18 -5.17
N ASN A 138 20.85 -12.47 -5.40
CA ASN A 138 19.79 -13.46 -5.63
C ASN A 138 19.21 -13.94 -4.29
N GLY A 139 17.93 -14.31 -4.30
CA GLY A 139 17.20 -14.77 -3.11
C GLY A 139 15.95 -13.94 -2.85
N GLU A 140 15.45 -14.01 -1.63
CA GLU A 140 14.25 -13.30 -1.19
C GLU A 140 14.63 -12.21 -0.19
N THR A 141 14.05 -11.02 -0.33
CA THR A 141 14.19 -9.93 0.64
C THR A 141 12.84 -9.28 0.92
N VAL A 142 12.65 -8.83 2.16
CA VAL A 142 11.44 -8.17 2.62
C VAL A 142 11.71 -6.68 2.76
N ILE A 143 10.83 -5.87 2.18
CA ILE A 143 10.75 -4.43 2.37
C ILE A 143 9.65 -4.18 3.38
N GLN A 144 9.97 -3.57 4.51
CA GLN A 144 9.06 -3.49 5.66
C GLN A 144 8.85 -2.05 6.10
N ILE A 145 7.61 -1.65 6.35
CA ILE A 145 7.32 -0.36 6.98
C ILE A 145 7.49 -0.49 8.50
N SER A 146 8.30 0.38 9.08
CA SER A 146 8.61 0.39 10.50
C SER A 146 7.51 1.04 11.33
N ASN A 147 7.33 0.56 12.58
CA ASN A 147 6.34 1.11 13.51
C ASN A 147 6.74 2.48 14.08
N GLU A 148 7.97 2.92 13.81
CA GLU A 148 8.49 4.25 14.05
C GLU A 148 7.92 5.29 13.06
N SER A 149 7.16 4.87 12.05
CA SER A 149 6.46 5.79 11.14
C SER A 149 5.42 6.65 11.88
N GLN A 150 5.20 7.88 11.41
CA GLN A 150 4.32 8.86 12.04
C GLN A 150 3.47 9.58 11.01
N LEU A 151 2.19 9.74 11.32
CA LEU A 151 1.28 10.65 10.64
C LEU A 151 0.89 11.76 11.62
N LEU A 152 0.84 13.00 11.16
CA LEU A 152 0.56 14.17 11.99
C LEU A 152 -0.60 14.98 11.39
N ASP A 153 -1.48 15.48 12.25
CA ASP A 153 -2.56 16.40 11.88
C ASP A 153 -2.05 17.85 11.71
N SER A 154 -2.95 18.76 11.32
CA SER A 154 -2.63 20.20 11.14
C SER A 154 -2.14 20.90 12.41
N ASN A 155 -2.37 20.32 13.59
CA ASN A 155 -1.93 20.85 14.88
C ASN A 155 -0.64 20.17 15.39
N GLY A 156 -0.09 19.21 14.63
CA GLY A 156 1.07 18.42 15.02
C GLY A 156 0.75 17.27 15.97
N ASN A 157 -0.52 16.90 16.16
CA ASN A 157 -0.90 15.71 16.93
C ASN A 157 -0.75 14.46 16.06
N SER A 158 -0.41 13.33 16.68
CA SER A 158 -0.33 12.06 15.97
C SER A 158 -1.70 11.58 15.49
N VAL A 159 -1.77 11.21 14.22
CA VAL A 159 -2.86 10.42 13.63
C VAL A 159 -2.48 8.94 13.78
N PRO A 160 -3.40 8.07 14.27
CA PRO A 160 -3.09 6.67 14.55
C PRO A 160 -2.74 5.89 13.28
N ILE A 161 -1.84 4.91 13.42
CA ILE A 161 -1.55 3.87 12.42
C ILE A 161 -1.77 2.52 13.11
N GLN A 162 -2.69 1.71 12.58
CA GLN A 162 -3.14 0.45 13.17
C GLN A 162 -2.51 -0.78 12.53
N SER A 163 -2.05 -0.69 11.28
CA SER A 163 -1.24 -1.73 10.63
C SER A 163 -0.16 -1.16 9.72
N PHE A 164 0.89 -1.95 9.54
CA PHE A 164 2.05 -1.67 8.69
C PHE A 164 2.23 -2.84 7.73
N GLY A 165 2.22 -2.55 6.44
CA GLY A 165 2.41 -3.54 5.38
C GLY A 165 3.88 -3.80 5.07
N GLU A 166 4.10 -4.88 4.33
CA GLU A 166 5.40 -5.30 3.81
C GLU A 166 5.27 -5.72 2.35
N GLY A 167 6.40 -5.75 1.64
CA GLY A 167 6.50 -6.27 0.29
C GLY A 167 7.70 -7.19 0.15
N VAL A 168 7.63 -8.16 -0.74
CA VAL A 168 8.66 -9.18 -0.95
C VAL A 168 9.22 -9.04 -2.35
N ILE A 169 10.55 -9.03 -2.47
CA ILE A 169 11.25 -9.11 -3.77
C ILE A 169 11.89 -10.50 -3.87
N ARG A 170 11.52 -11.26 -4.89
CA ARG A 170 12.07 -12.59 -5.20
C ARG A 170 12.99 -12.50 -6.40
N ALA A 171 14.29 -12.48 -6.16
CA ALA A 171 15.33 -12.39 -7.16
C ALA A 171 15.84 -13.78 -7.58
N GLN A 172 15.73 -14.08 -8.89
CA GLN A 172 16.23 -15.32 -9.51
C GLN A 172 17.25 -15.04 -10.62
#